data_AF-A0A7S3NDU8-F1
#
_entry.id   AF-A0A7S3NDU8-F1
#
_cell.length_a   1.000
_cell.length_b   1.000
_cell.length_c   1.000
_cell.angle_alpha   90.00
_cell.angle_beta   90.00
_cell.angle_gamma   90.00
#
_symmetry.space_group_name_H-M   'P 1'
#
loop_
_entity.id
_entity.type
_entity.pdbx_description
1 polymer ?
#
loop_
_entity_poly.entity_id
_entity_poly.type
_entity_poly.pdbx_seq_one_letter_code
_entity_poly.pdbx_strand_id
1 'polypeptide(L)'
;VNHWTTEAGMTDFMNISQTNWGILQVENSCNFGTGLWYWCILSGGLNFQIEHHLFPGYIHTRLPEIQHIVKDTCKEFGLKYTHFPDFWTAIKSNIQLLYDLGQEEPEEEHLKKE
;
A
#
# COMPACT_ATOMS: atom_id res chain seq x y z
N VAL A 1 -0.09 -6.57 6.22
CA VAL A 1 -1.27 -6.69 5.34
C VAL A 1 -0.92 -5.99 4.04
N ASN A 2 -1.04 -6.66 2.90
CA ASN A 2 -0.73 -6.05 1.60
C ASN A 2 -2.01 -5.40 1.07
N HIS A 3 -1.93 -4.12 0.68
CA HIS A 3 -3.01 -3.40 0.04
C HIS A 3 -2.78 -3.41 -1.47
N TRP A 4 -3.10 -4.57 -2.06
CA TRP A 4 -2.90 -4.89 -3.47
C TRP A 4 -3.58 -3.85 -4.38
N THR A 5 -2.79 -2.94 -4.90
CA THR A 5 -3.16 -1.92 -5.89
C THR A 5 -2.10 -1.98 -6.98
N THR A 6 -2.36 -1.51 -8.19
CA THR A 6 -1.32 -1.48 -9.24
C THR A 6 -0.10 -0.65 -8.79
N GLU A 7 -0.27 0.25 -7.82
CA GLU A 7 0.78 1.10 -7.28
C GLU A 7 1.40 0.62 -5.95
N ALA A 8 0.75 -0.22 -5.15
CA ALA A 8 1.44 -0.85 -4.02
C ALA A 8 2.42 -1.88 -4.57
N GLY A 9 3.69 -1.78 -4.16
CA GLY A 9 4.73 -2.67 -4.65
C GLY A 9 4.37 -4.12 -4.36
N MET A 10 4.49 -4.99 -5.37
CA MET A 10 4.71 -6.41 -5.11
C MET A 10 6.14 -6.50 -4.60
N THR A 11 6.34 -6.59 -3.28
CA THR A 11 7.67 -6.97 -2.80
C THR A 11 8.04 -8.30 -3.43
N ASP A 12 9.24 -8.39 -3.98
CA ASP A 12 9.82 -9.65 -4.42
C ASP A 12 9.81 -10.66 -3.26
N PHE A 13 8.86 -11.60 -3.31
CA PHE A 13 8.68 -12.64 -2.30
C PHE A 13 9.94 -13.50 -2.13
N MET A 14 10.82 -13.53 -3.13
CA MET A 14 12.09 -14.26 -3.08
C MET A 14 13.07 -13.66 -2.06
N ASN A 15 12.95 -12.37 -1.74
CA ASN A 15 13.88 -11.66 -0.87
C ASN A 15 13.22 -11.09 0.40
N ILE A 16 11.98 -11.47 0.70
CA ILE A 16 11.19 -10.88 1.81
C ILE A 16 11.88 -11.00 3.18
N SER A 17 12.68 -12.05 3.41
CA SER A 17 13.42 -12.25 4.66
C SER A 17 14.63 -11.32 4.82
N GLN A 18 15.11 -10.73 3.73
CA GLN A 18 16.24 -9.81 3.69
C GLN A 18 15.79 -8.34 3.65
N THR A 19 14.53 -8.07 3.32
CA THR A 19 13.96 -6.73 3.26
C THR A 19 13.64 -6.18 4.66
N ASN A 20 13.94 -4.91 4.90
CA ASN A 20 13.60 -4.25 6.17
C ASN A 20 12.08 -4.22 6.39
N TRP A 21 11.63 -4.56 7.60
CA TRP A 21 10.20 -4.60 7.95
C TRP A 21 9.46 -3.29 7.66
N GLY A 22 10.06 -2.13 7.93
CA GLY A 22 9.43 -0.83 7.72
C GLY A 22 9.22 -0.53 6.23
N ILE A 23 10.19 -0.90 5.39
CA ILE A 23 10.06 -0.81 3.92
C ILE A 23 8.88 -1.65 3.46
N LEU A 24 8.76 -2.88 3.96
CA LEU A 24 7.63 -3.76 3.62
C LEU A 24 6.29 -3.14 4.01
N GLN A 25 6.19 -2.45 5.15
CA GLN A 25 4.93 -1.80 5.54
C GLN A 25 4.58 -0.61 4.65
N VAL A 26 5.57 0.17 4.23
CA VAL A 26 5.36 1.35 3.37
C VAL A 26 5.00 0.93 1.96
N GLU A 27 5.77 0.04 1.35
CA GLU A 27 5.65 -0.25 -0.08
C GLU A 27 4.51 -1.21 -0.41
N ASN A 28 4.16 -2.13 0.49
CA ASN A 28 3.03 -3.04 0.29
C ASN A 28 1.70 -2.47 0.82
N SER A 29 1.68 -1.23 1.32
CA SER A 29 0.47 -0.60 1.84
C SER A 29 0.14 0.66 1.05
N CYS A 30 -1.10 1.11 1.18
CA CYS A 30 -1.53 2.35 0.54
C CYS A 30 -2.53 3.10 1.41
N ASN A 31 -2.46 4.42 1.32
CA ASN A 31 -3.46 5.31 1.90
C ASN A 31 -4.45 5.78 0.85
N PHE A 32 -5.63 6.23 1.26
CA PHE A 32 -6.60 6.88 0.37
C PHE A 32 -7.24 8.06 1.07
N GLY A 33 -7.64 9.11 0.36
CA GLY A 33 -8.53 10.15 0.92
C GLY A 33 -8.09 10.84 2.22
N THR A 34 -6.80 10.80 2.57
CA THR A 34 -6.27 11.29 3.87
C THR A 34 -6.43 12.80 4.09
N GLY A 35 -6.64 13.57 3.04
CA GLY A 35 -6.95 15.01 3.12
C GLY A 35 -8.42 15.33 3.44
N LEU A 36 -9.28 14.32 3.62
CA LEU A 36 -10.72 14.48 3.80
C LEU A 36 -11.15 13.89 5.14
N TRP A 37 -11.45 14.75 6.12
CA TRP A 37 -11.75 14.35 7.51
C TRP A 37 -12.86 13.29 7.63
N TYR A 38 -13.86 13.34 6.75
CA TYR A 38 -14.98 12.40 6.77
C TYR A 38 -14.54 10.97 6.44
N TRP A 39 -13.48 10.77 5.64
CA TRP A 39 -12.96 9.43 5.39
C TRP A 39 -12.35 8.82 6.66
N CYS A 40 -11.72 9.62 7.51
CA CYS A 40 -11.23 9.15 8.81
C CYS A 40 -12.37 8.61 9.70
N ILE A 41 -13.56 9.20 9.62
CA ILE A 41 -14.73 8.75 10.40
C ILE A 41 -15.43 7.58 9.72
N LEU A 42 -15.82 7.75 8.45
CA LEU A 42 -16.60 6.76 7.70
C LEU A 42 -15.87 5.42 7.56
N SER A 43 -14.54 5.48 7.40
CA SER A 43 -13.72 4.28 7.29
C SER A 43 -13.19 3.78 8.64
N GLY A 44 -13.47 4.47 9.76
CA GLY A 44 -12.89 4.14 11.06
C GLY A 44 -11.35 4.23 11.07
N GLY A 45 -10.77 5.14 10.29
CA GLY A 45 -9.33 5.33 10.16
C GLY A 45 -8.62 4.38 9.19
N LEU A 46 -9.35 3.55 8.45
CA LEU A 46 -8.77 2.64 7.46
C LEU A 46 -8.11 3.34 6.27
N ASN A 47 -8.23 4.67 6.18
CA ASN A 47 -7.66 5.47 5.13
C ASN A 47 -6.16 5.82 5.36
N PHE A 48 -5.62 5.45 6.54
CA PHE A 48 -4.22 5.61 6.98
C PHE A 48 -3.52 4.27 7.27
N GLN A 49 -3.50 3.35 6.30
CA GLN A 49 -2.93 2.01 6.47
C GLN A 49 -1.41 2.00 6.63
N ILE A 50 -0.70 2.87 5.91
CA ILE A 50 0.76 2.95 6.02
C ILE A 50 1.15 3.30 7.47
N GLU A 51 0.56 4.36 8.02
CA GLU A 51 0.83 4.79 9.39
C GLU A 51 0.30 3.79 10.41
N HIS A 52 -0.85 3.16 10.16
CA HIS A 52 -1.37 2.12 11.04
C HIS A 52 -0.43 0.92 11.14
N HIS A 53 0.19 0.48 10.04
CA HIS A 53 1.11 -0.64 10.06
C HIS A 53 2.46 -0.30 10.70
N LEU A 54 2.94 0.94 10.52
CA LEU A 54 4.16 1.41 11.17
C LEU A 54 3.96 1.67 12.67
N PHE A 55 2.77 2.14 13.06
CA PHE A 55 2.44 2.54 14.43
C PHE A 55 1.08 1.96 14.90
N PRO A 56 0.95 0.63 15.00
CA PRO A 56 -0.34 -0.02 15.27
C PRO A 56 -0.93 0.31 16.65
N GLY A 57 -0.09 0.72 17.60
CA GLY A 57 -0.52 1.16 18.93
C GLY A 57 -0.99 2.62 18.99
N TYR A 58 -0.87 3.39 17.91
CA TYR A 58 -1.29 4.78 17.87
C TYR A 58 -2.77 4.90 17.47
N ILE A 59 -3.49 5.83 18.07
CA ILE A 59 -4.91 5.99 17.82
C ILE A 59 -5.16 6.53 16.40
N HIS A 60 -6.12 5.93 15.69
CA HIS A 60 -6.38 6.23 14.28
C HIS A 60 -6.73 7.70 14.01
N THR A 61 -7.38 8.38 14.98
CA THR A 61 -7.71 9.81 14.88
C THR A 61 -6.49 10.73 14.87
N ARG A 62 -5.33 10.24 15.30
CA ARG A 62 -4.07 10.99 15.34
C ARG A 62 -3.07 10.56 14.27
N LEU A 63 -3.38 9.53 13.46
CA LEU A 63 -2.55 9.16 12.32
C LEU A 63 -2.30 10.31 11.31
N PRO A 64 -3.20 11.30 11.10
CA PRO A 64 -2.88 12.49 10.31
C PRO A 64 -1.66 13.26 10.81
N GLU A 65 -1.42 13.27 12.13
CA GLU A 65 -0.26 13.92 12.75
C GLU A 65 1.03 13.15 12.46
N ILE A 66 0.97 11.84 12.23
CA ILE A 66 2.17 11.03 11.92
C ILE A 66 2.44 10.99 10.41
N GLN A 67 1.39 11.10 9.61
CA GLN A 67 1.45 10.96 8.15
C GLN A 67 2.54 11.81 7.49
N HIS A 68 2.66 13.08 7.90
CA HIS A 68 3.65 13.98 7.30
C HIS A 68 5.09 13.54 7.61
N ILE A 69 5.35 13.10 8.84
CA ILE A 69 6.66 12.58 9.27
C ILE A 69 7.01 11.33 8.46
N VAL A 70 6.06 10.41 8.30
CA VAL A 70 6.27 9.18 7.52
C VAL A 70 6.54 9.50 6.06
N LYS A 71 5.77 10.42 5.46
CA LYS A 71 5.93 10.82 4.07
C LYS A 71 7.27 11.49 3.79
N ASP A 72 7.71 12.39 4.68
CA ASP A 72 9.01 13.05 4.58
C ASP A 72 10.16 12.04 4.75
N THR A 73 10.03 11.11 5.70
CA THR A 73 10.98 10.01 5.89
C THR A 73 11.06 9.13 4.64
N CYS A 74 9.92 8.73 4.06
CA CYS A 74 9.91 7.94 2.82
C CYS A 74 10.64 8.67 1.69
N LYS A 75 10.45 10.00 1.58
CA LYS A 75 11.18 10.83 0.60
C LYS A 75 12.68 10.87 0.86
N GLU A 76 13.12 10.98 2.11
CA GLU A 76 14.53 10.96 2.50
C GLU A 76 15.21 9.65 2.09
N PHE A 77 14.54 8.51 2.31
CA PHE A 77 15.05 7.18 1.99
C PHE A 77 14.75 6.71 0.57
N GLY A 78 14.11 7.53 -0.27
CA GLY A 78 13.75 7.18 -1.65
C GLY A 78 12.68 6.07 -1.77
N LEU A 79 11.88 5.87 -0.73
CA LEU A 79 10.83 4.85 -0.68
C LEU A 79 9.53 5.33 -1.34
N LYS A 80 8.82 4.41 -2.00
CA LYS A 80 7.52 4.70 -2.61
C LYS A 80 6.42 4.78 -1.55
N TYR A 81 5.90 5.98 -1.32
CA TYR A 81 4.73 6.21 -0.46
C TYR A 81 3.44 6.26 -1.31
N THR A 82 2.67 5.17 -1.32
CA THR A 82 1.47 5.07 -2.16
C THR A 82 0.25 5.70 -1.49
N HIS A 83 -0.28 6.77 -2.08
CA HIS A 83 -1.44 7.49 -1.58
C HIS A 83 -2.40 7.89 -2.71
N PHE A 84 -3.66 7.47 -2.59
CA PHE A 84 -4.72 7.81 -3.53
C PHE A 84 -5.51 9.04 -3.07
N PRO A 85 -5.95 9.90 -4.00
CA PRO A 85 -6.72 11.10 -3.67
C PRO A 85 -8.07 10.79 -3.03
N ASP A 86 -8.69 9.67 -3.40
CA ASP A 86 -9.99 9.21 -2.89
C ASP A 86 -10.09 7.68 -2.90
N PHE A 87 -11.13 7.18 -2.22
CA PHE A 87 -11.41 5.75 -2.09
C PHE A 87 -11.69 5.06 -3.43
N TRP A 88 -12.40 5.72 -4.34
CA TRP A 88 -12.80 5.11 -5.61
C TRP A 88 -11.60 4.87 -6.53
N THR A 89 -10.63 5.78 -6.50
CA THR A 89 -9.37 5.62 -7.22
C THR A 89 -8.60 4.41 -6.70
N ALA A 90 -8.52 4.22 -5.38
CA ALA A 90 -7.90 3.05 -4.77
C ALA A 90 -8.60 1.74 -5.17
N ILE A 91 -9.94 1.72 -5.17
CA ILE A 91 -10.73 0.55 -5.60
C ILE A 91 -10.52 0.22 -7.08
N LYS A 92 -10.53 1.22 -7.96
CA LYS A 92 -10.27 1.02 -9.39
C LYS A 92 -8.89 0.41 -9.62
N SER A 93 -7.87 0.91 -8.92
CA SER A 93 -6.52 0.35 -8.99
C SER A 93 -6.47 -1.11 -8.52
N ASN A 94 -7.14 -1.45 -7.42
CA ASN A 94 -7.23 -2.85 -6.97
C ASN A 94 -7.93 -3.75 -8.00
N ILE A 95 -9.04 -3.30 -8.60
CA ILE A 95 -9.75 -4.06 -9.64
C ILE A 95 -8.88 -4.24 -10.88
N GLN A 96 -8.14 -3.21 -11.30
CA GLN A 96 -7.21 -3.30 -12.43
C GLN A 96 -6.13 -4.34 -12.18
N LEU A 97 -5.52 -4.33 -10.99
CA LEU A 97 -4.54 -5.35 -10.61
C LEU A 97 -5.13 -6.76 -10.69
N LEU A 98 -6.34 -6.97 -10.16
CA LEU A 98 -7.02 -8.28 -10.23
C LEU A 98 -7.32 -8.70 -11.67
N TYR A 99 -7.67 -7.75 -12.53
CA TYR A 99 -7.89 -8.00 -13.95
C TYR A 99 -6.59 -8.44 -14.62
N ASP A 100 -5.49 -7.71 -14.40
CA ASP A 100 -4.17 -7.98 -14.98
C ASP A 100 -3.65 -9.35 -14.54
N LEU A 101 -3.72 -9.66 -13.24
CA LEU A 101 -3.38 -10.99 -12.70
C LEU A 101 -4.26 -12.10 -13.27
N GLY A 102 -5.51 -11.81 -13.63
CA GLY A 102 -6.40 -12.76 -14.29
C GLY A 102 -6.09 -12.98 -15.78
N GLN A 103 -5.24 -12.17 -16.39
CA GLN A 103 -4.80 -12.32 -17.79
C GLN A 103 -3.40 -12.97 -17.91
N GLU A 104 -2.65 -13.11 -16.82
CA GLU A 104 -1.35 -13.79 -16.85
C GLU A 104 -1.53 -15.29 -17.13
N GLU A 105 -0.87 -15.80 -18.16
CA GLU A 105 -0.88 -17.24 -18.44
C GLU A 105 -0.12 -18.00 -17.34
N PRO A 106 -0.62 -19.16 -16.89
CA PRO A 106 0.05 -19.95 -15.86
C PRO A 106 1.47 -20.31 -16.27
N GLU A 107 2.43 -20.13 -15.35
CA GLU A 107 3.87 -20.33 -15.57
C GLU A 107 4.25 -21.70 -16.17
N GLU A 108 3.40 -22.72 -16.04
CA GLU A 108 3.62 -24.04 -16.66
C GLU A 108 3.71 -24.01 -18.20
N GLU A 109 3.18 -22.99 -18.87
CA GLU A 109 3.28 -22.85 -20.33
C GLU A 109 4.58 -22.16 -20.77
N HIS A 110 5.22 -21.36 -19.92
CA HIS A 110 6.51 -20.71 -20.20
C HIS A 110 7.69 -21.70 -20.17
N LEU A 111 7.63 -22.75 -19.35
CA LEU A 111 8.65 -23.81 -19.30
C LEU A 111 8.58 -24.83 -20.44
N LYS A 112 7.54 -24.78 -21.29
CA LYS A 112 7.35 -25.71 -22.43
C LYS A 112 7.63 -25.07 -23.79
N LYS A 113 7.96 -23.78 -23.83
CA LYS A 113 8.21 -23.01 -25.06
C LYS A 113 9.69 -22.63 -25.26
N GLU A 114 10.59 -23.08 -24.39
CA GLU A 114 12.06 -23.06 -24.58
C GLU A 114 12.59 -24.49 -24.80
#